data_AF-A0A2E8E7X2-F1
#
_entry.id   AF-A0A2E8E7X2-F1
#
_cell.length_a   1.000
_cell.length_b   1.000
_cell.length_c   1.000
_cell.angle_alpha   90.00
_cell.angle_beta   90.00
_cell.angle_gamma   90.00
#
_symmetry.space_group_name_H-M   'P 1'
#
loop_
_entity.id
_entity.type
_entity.pdbx_description
1 polymer ?
#
loop_
_entity_poly.entity_id
_entity_poly.type
_entity_poly.pdbx_seq_one_letter_code
_entity_poly.pdbx_strand_id
1 'polypeptide(L)'
;MPTRLLGTSGPLTTAGGLMFRGAPDGLVEAYDARSGARLWAFQTAPEGARMRPGPAVSYQLDGEQFIAIPMGRELWAFTLDGTVPARGVPVEDPWADVPPSGPAPRETRAIEVATLIENPSWSVGGRRFAIREHAFNPVRAQVSASVRVRFLNNGEMTHTIAARDGSWTTATLEPATWEFVTFDESGTFLYHCTDHPWAIGEITVVP
;
A
#
# COMPACT_ATOMS: atom_id res chain seq x y z
N MET A 1 -4.74 -22.20 23.25
CA MET A 1 -3.92 -21.04 23.67
C MET A 1 -4.35 -19.86 22.81
N PRO A 2 -4.78 -18.70 23.34
CA PRO A 2 -5.09 -17.58 22.48
C PRO A 2 -3.78 -17.08 21.85
N THR A 3 -3.80 -16.93 20.55
CA THR A 3 -2.64 -16.70 19.68
C THR A 3 -1.96 -15.37 19.98
N ARG A 4 -0.63 -15.40 19.91
CA ARG A 4 0.35 -14.40 20.33
C ARG A 4 0.48 -13.21 19.38
N LEU A 5 -0.63 -12.76 18.77
CA LEU A 5 -0.67 -11.56 17.94
C LEU A 5 -1.70 -10.62 18.57
N LEU A 6 -1.16 -9.65 19.33
CA LEU A 6 -1.88 -8.61 20.06
C LEU A 6 -2.99 -8.02 19.19
N GLY A 7 -4.22 -8.04 19.74
CA GLY A 7 -5.41 -7.49 19.12
C GLY A 7 -5.27 -5.99 18.90
N THR A 8 -5.13 -5.60 17.64
CA THR A 8 -5.08 -4.20 17.20
C THR A 8 -6.48 -3.61 16.98
N SER A 9 -7.50 -4.46 16.84
CA SER A 9 -8.80 -4.04 16.34
C SER A 9 -9.72 -3.36 17.36
N GLY A 10 -9.27 -3.03 18.58
CA GLY A 10 -10.10 -2.44 19.66
C GLY A 10 -11.55 -2.99 19.72
N PRO A 11 -11.83 -4.09 20.43
CA PRO A 11 -13.10 -4.79 20.34
C PRO A 11 -14.29 -3.91 20.76
N LEU A 12 -15.42 -4.07 20.07
CA LEU A 12 -16.67 -3.35 20.36
C LEU A 12 -17.73 -4.32 20.89
N THR A 13 -18.33 -4.01 22.04
CA THR A 13 -19.53 -4.70 22.53
C THR A 13 -20.76 -3.82 22.36
N THR A 14 -21.89 -4.43 22.03
CA THR A 14 -23.19 -3.74 21.89
C THR A 14 -24.12 -4.10 23.03
N ALA A 15 -25.12 -3.25 23.29
CA ALA A 15 -26.17 -3.54 24.28
C ALA A 15 -26.97 -4.82 23.94
N GLY A 16 -27.02 -5.21 22.66
CA GLY A 16 -27.63 -6.46 22.19
C GLY A 16 -26.85 -7.73 22.55
N GLY A 17 -25.68 -7.61 23.19
CA GLY A 17 -24.87 -8.76 23.60
C GLY A 17 -23.97 -9.33 22.50
N LEU A 18 -23.73 -8.57 21.43
CA LEU A 18 -22.76 -8.93 20.38
C LEU A 18 -21.43 -8.23 20.63
N MET A 19 -20.34 -8.92 20.32
CA MET A 19 -18.97 -8.40 20.33
C MET A 19 -18.36 -8.52 18.94
N PHE A 20 -17.76 -7.44 18.44
CA PHE A 20 -17.13 -7.36 17.12
C PHE A 20 -15.63 -7.09 17.23
N ARG A 21 -14.85 -7.73 16.36
CA ARG A 21 -13.42 -7.46 16.19
C ARG A 21 -12.96 -7.73 14.77
N GLY A 22 -11.85 -7.09 14.40
CA GLY A 22 -11.02 -7.51 13.29
C GLY A 22 -9.92 -8.47 13.77
N ALA A 23 -9.54 -9.41 12.92
CA ALA A 23 -8.46 -10.35 13.17
C ALA A 23 -7.27 -10.13 12.22
N PRO A 24 -6.02 -10.44 12.65
CA PRO A 24 -4.83 -10.21 11.83
C PRO A 24 -4.74 -11.05 10.54
N ASP A 25 -5.57 -12.07 10.40
CA ASP A 25 -5.72 -12.90 9.19
C ASP A 25 -6.77 -12.35 8.21
N GLY A 26 -7.32 -11.17 8.48
CA GLY A 26 -8.26 -10.48 7.60
C GLY A 26 -9.74 -10.79 7.87
N LEU A 27 -10.06 -11.50 8.95
CA LEU A 27 -11.45 -11.73 9.34
C LEU A 27 -12.04 -10.52 10.06
N VAL A 28 -13.31 -10.21 9.75
CA VAL A 28 -14.21 -9.56 10.69
C VAL A 28 -15.01 -10.65 11.39
N GLU A 29 -15.01 -10.64 12.72
CA GLU A 29 -15.61 -11.68 13.54
C GLU A 29 -16.65 -11.09 14.49
N ALA A 30 -17.74 -11.83 14.69
CA ALA A 30 -18.72 -11.55 15.72
C ALA A 30 -18.86 -12.71 16.71
N TYR A 31 -19.04 -12.34 17.97
CA TYR A 31 -19.15 -13.24 19.10
C TYR A 31 -20.37 -12.91 19.95
N ASP A 32 -20.92 -13.91 20.61
CA ASP A 32 -21.78 -13.70 21.77
C ASP A 32 -20.92 -13.16 22.92
N ALA A 33 -21.24 -11.96 23.39
CA ALA A 33 -20.41 -11.23 24.36
C ALA A 33 -20.40 -11.87 25.75
N ARG A 34 -21.36 -12.76 26.07
CA ARG A 34 -21.45 -13.40 27.39
C ARG A 34 -20.64 -14.69 27.44
N SER A 35 -20.77 -15.51 26.42
CA SER A 35 -20.15 -16.83 26.32
C SER A 35 -18.79 -16.81 25.61
N GLY A 36 -18.53 -15.78 24.79
CA GLY A 36 -17.37 -15.73 23.92
C GLY A 36 -17.45 -16.69 22.72
N ALA A 37 -18.60 -17.30 22.46
CA ALA A 37 -18.80 -18.16 21.30
C ALA A 37 -18.80 -17.33 20.01
N ARG A 38 -18.03 -17.75 19.01
CA ARG A 38 -18.03 -17.11 17.69
C ARG A 38 -19.33 -17.44 16.97
N LEU A 39 -20.08 -16.42 16.60
CA LEU A 39 -21.35 -16.55 15.90
C LEU A 39 -21.11 -16.65 14.40
N TRP A 40 -20.25 -15.78 13.87
CA TRP A 40 -19.90 -15.76 12.45
C TRP A 40 -18.59 -15.01 12.22
N ALA A 41 -18.05 -15.16 11.01
CA ALA A 41 -16.92 -14.39 10.52
C ALA A 41 -17.01 -14.26 9.00
N PHE A 42 -16.46 -13.19 8.44
CA PHE A 42 -16.26 -13.04 7.00
C PHE A 42 -14.88 -12.46 6.68
N GLN A 43 -14.37 -12.83 5.52
CA GLN A 43 -13.03 -12.48 5.08
C GLN A 43 -13.02 -11.14 4.33
N THR A 44 -12.13 -10.22 4.72
CA THR A 44 -11.97 -8.88 4.10
C THR A 44 -10.71 -8.73 3.26
N ALA A 45 -9.87 -9.78 3.22
CA ALA A 45 -8.60 -9.80 2.50
C ALA A 45 -8.39 -11.15 1.79
N PRO A 46 -7.53 -11.25 0.76
CA PRO A 46 -7.12 -12.56 0.25
C PRO A 46 -6.61 -13.48 1.36
N GLU A 47 -6.82 -14.79 1.20
CA GLU A 47 -6.35 -15.78 2.16
C GLU A 47 -4.83 -15.65 2.37
N GLY A 48 -4.39 -15.68 3.63
CA GLY A 48 -2.98 -15.52 3.99
C GLY A 48 -2.49 -14.07 4.10
N ALA A 49 -3.30 -13.06 3.71
CA ALA A 49 -2.95 -11.65 3.90
C ALA A 49 -2.90 -11.29 5.40
N ARG A 50 -1.81 -10.64 5.83
CA ARG A 50 -1.69 -10.11 7.20
C ARG A 50 -2.28 -8.71 7.28
N MET A 51 -3.19 -8.50 8.22
CA MET A 51 -3.90 -7.25 8.45
C MET A 51 -3.57 -6.64 9.82
N ARG A 52 -3.65 -5.31 9.90
CA ARG A 52 -3.66 -4.55 11.15
C ARG A 52 -5.03 -3.87 11.29
N PRO A 53 -6.04 -4.57 11.82
CA PRO A 53 -7.36 -4.00 11.98
C PRO A 53 -7.36 -2.83 12.99
N GLY A 54 -8.21 -1.84 12.75
CA GLY A 54 -8.49 -0.72 13.66
C GLY A 54 -9.68 -0.99 14.59
N PRO A 55 -9.97 -0.07 15.54
CA PRO A 55 -11.09 -0.19 16.48
C PRO A 55 -12.43 -0.33 15.76
N ALA A 56 -13.28 -1.24 16.25
CA ALA A 56 -14.67 -1.30 15.83
C ALA A 56 -15.48 -0.17 16.47
N VAL A 57 -16.42 0.41 15.73
CA VAL A 57 -17.31 1.50 16.18
C VAL A 57 -18.74 1.15 15.79
N SER A 58 -19.71 1.53 16.64
CA SER A 58 -21.12 1.53 16.25
C SER A 58 -21.62 2.96 16.10
N TYR A 59 -22.43 3.18 15.08
CA TYR A 59 -23.14 4.45 14.85
C TYR A 59 -24.54 4.17 14.34
N GLN A 60 -25.38 5.19 14.35
CA GLN A 60 -26.75 5.11 13.85
C GLN A 60 -26.94 6.13 12.74
N LEU A 61 -27.59 5.73 11.65
CA LEU A 61 -27.99 6.57 10.53
C LEU A 61 -29.43 6.22 10.16
N ASP A 62 -30.31 7.21 10.07
CA ASP A 62 -31.73 7.05 9.71
C ASP A 62 -32.48 5.96 10.50
N GLY A 63 -32.13 5.81 11.78
CA GLY A 63 -32.75 4.83 12.68
C GLY A 63 -32.07 3.46 12.67
N GLU A 64 -31.21 3.16 11.71
CA GLU A 64 -30.53 1.87 11.56
C GLU A 64 -29.14 1.87 12.20
N GLN A 65 -28.80 0.80 12.92
CA GLN A 65 -27.50 0.64 13.57
C GLN A 65 -26.50 0.02 12.60
N PHE A 66 -25.35 0.67 12.48
CA PHE A 66 -24.21 0.19 11.72
C PHE A 66 -23.05 -0.17 12.64
N ILE A 67 -22.25 -1.12 12.19
CA ILE A 67 -20.93 -1.44 12.71
C ILE A 67 -19.90 -1.03 11.66
N ALA A 68 -18.93 -0.23 12.06
CA ALA A 68 -17.78 0.17 11.25
C ALA A 68 -16.48 -0.42 11.80
N ILE A 69 -15.68 -1.06 10.96
CA ILE A 69 -14.37 -1.62 11.35
C ILE A 69 -13.33 -1.32 10.25
N PRO A 70 -12.24 -0.60 10.57
CA PRO A 70 -11.13 -0.42 9.66
C PRO A 70 -10.37 -1.74 9.47
N MET A 71 -10.28 -2.22 8.23
CA MET A 71 -9.53 -3.42 7.85
C MET A 71 -8.47 -3.02 6.82
N GLY A 72 -7.26 -2.72 7.31
CA GLY A 72 -6.16 -2.27 6.46
C GLY A 72 -6.43 -0.87 5.89
N ARG A 73 -6.53 -0.76 4.57
CA ARG A 73 -6.78 0.51 3.86
C ARG A 73 -8.26 0.83 3.68
N GLU A 74 -9.14 -0.07 4.11
CA GLU A 74 -10.57 0.02 3.87
C GLU A 74 -11.34 0.18 5.19
N LEU A 75 -12.45 0.91 5.12
CA LEU A 75 -13.44 0.97 6.19
C LEU A 75 -14.65 0.14 5.80
N TRP A 76 -14.91 -0.93 6.55
CA TRP A 76 -16.10 -1.75 6.36
C TRP A 76 -17.22 -1.21 7.24
N ALA A 77 -18.38 -0.92 6.65
CA ALA A 77 -19.58 -0.54 7.38
C ALA A 77 -20.74 -1.44 6.96
N PHE A 78 -21.42 -2.05 7.94
CA PHE A 78 -22.50 -2.99 7.67
C PHE A 78 -23.55 -2.97 8.78
N THR A 79 -24.75 -3.42 8.45
CA THR A 79 -25.86 -3.67 9.38
C THR A 79 -25.99 -5.17 9.60
N LEU A 80 -26.71 -5.59 10.64
CA LEU A 80 -26.81 -7.02 10.97
C LEU A 80 -27.77 -7.79 10.06
N ASP A 81 -28.69 -7.07 9.40
CA ASP A 81 -29.68 -7.64 8.49
C ASP A 81 -29.27 -7.50 7.01
N GLY A 82 -28.10 -6.92 6.74
CA GLY A 82 -27.56 -6.73 5.40
C GLY A 82 -26.68 -7.89 4.92
N THR A 83 -26.62 -8.09 3.60
CA THR A 83 -25.61 -8.95 2.96
C THR A 83 -24.39 -8.13 2.56
N VAL A 84 -23.19 -8.63 2.86
CA VAL A 84 -21.95 -8.05 2.31
C VAL A 84 -21.77 -8.55 0.87
N PRO A 85 -21.86 -7.70 -0.17
CA PRO A 85 -21.68 -8.15 -1.54
C PRO A 85 -20.23 -8.64 -1.76
N ALA A 86 -20.05 -9.56 -2.71
CA ALA A 86 -18.73 -9.91 -3.19
C ALA A 86 -18.00 -8.65 -3.69
N ARG A 87 -16.71 -8.54 -3.39
CA ARG A 87 -15.88 -7.42 -3.87
C ARG A 87 -16.05 -7.29 -5.38
N GLY A 88 -16.30 -6.06 -5.86
CA GLY A 88 -16.02 -5.73 -7.26
C GLY A 88 -14.53 -5.94 -7.57
N VAL A 89 -14.17 -6.00 -8.85
CA VAL A 89 -12.76 -6.10 -9.26
C VAL A 89 -12.01 -4.92 -8.61
N PRO A 90 -10.97 -5.18 -7.80
CA PRO A 90 -10.19 -4.10 -7.19
C PRO A 90 -9.68 -3.15 -8.26
N VAL A 91 -9.70 -1.84 -7.98
CA VAL A 91 -8.89 -0.90 -8.76
C VAL A 91 -7.44 -1.28 -8.50
N GLU A 92 -6.79 -1.90 -9.48
CA GLU A 92 -5.43 -2.45 -9.33
C GLU A 92 -4.40 -1.36 -9.02
N ASP A 93 -4.61 -0.15 -9.54
CA ASP A 93 -3.83 1.03 -9.19
C ASP A 93 -4.70 2.27 -8.92
N PRO A 94 -5.06 2.56 -7.65
CA PRO A 94 -5.81 3.77 -7.30
C PRO A 94 -4.99 5.06 -7.48
N TRP A 95 -3.73 4.96 -7.90
CA TRP A 95 -2.81 6.07 -8.11
C TRP A 95 -2.55 6.37 -9.59
N ALA A 96 -3.28 5.74 -10.52
CA ALA A 96 -3.13 5.91 -11.98
C ALA A 96 -2.93 7.38 -12.39
N ASP A 97 -3.72 8.28 -11.82
CA ASP A 97 -3.76 9.71 -12.17
C ASP A 97 -2.94 10.61 -11.23
N VAL A 98 -2.21 10.05 -10.26
CA VAL A 98 -1.50 10.82 -9.25
C VAL A 98 -0.05 11.04 -9.68
N PRO A 99 0.37 12.30 -9.95
CA PRO A 99 1.77 12.57 -10.27
C PRO A 99 2.65 12.29 -9.05
N PRO A 100 3.90 11.85 -9.26
CA PRO A 100 4.81 11.59 -8.14
C PRO A 100 5.08 12.85 -7.34
N SER A 101 4.80 12.78 -6.04
CA SER A 101 5.15 13.84 -5.09
C SER A 101 6.65 13.81 -4.80
N GLY A 102 7.29 14.98 -4.69
CA GLY A 102 8.71 15.06 -4.37
C GLY A 102 9.38 16.37 -4.76
N PRO A 103 10.71 16.47 -4.55
CA PRO A 103 11.51 17.60 -5.01
C PRO A 103 11.43 17.77 -6.53
N ALA A 104 11.87 18.93 -7.03
CA ALA A 104 11.95 19.20 -8.46
C ALA A 104 12.79 18.13 -9.19
N PRO A 105 12.54 17.90 -10.50
CA PRO A 105 13.32 16.93 -11.27
C PRO A 105 14.82 17.16 -11.14
N ARG A 106 15.56 16.07 -10.92
CA ARG A 106 17.03 16.07 -10.84
C ARG A 106 17.60 15.53 -12.14
N GLU A 107 18.53 16.26 -12.75
CA GLU A 107 19.30 15.72 -13.88
C GLU A 107 20.10 14.49 -13.45
N THR A 108 19.81 13.34 -14.04
CA THR A 108 20.51 12.08 -13.74
C THR A 108 20.22 11.04 -14.81
N ARG A 109 21.17 10.13 -15.04
CA ARG A 109 20.96 8.91 -15.85
C ARG A 109 20.90 7.65 -14.99
N ALA A 110 20.78 7.80 -13.68
CA ALA A 110 20.66 6.71 -12.73
C ALA A 110 19.51 6.98 -11.75
N ILE A 111 18.66 5.98 -11.61
CA ILE A 111 17.52 5.94 -10.70
C ILE A 111 17.71 4.72 -9.82
N GLU A 112 17.74 4.94 -8.51
CA GLU A 112 17.73 3.91 -7.49
C GLU A 112 16.28 3.55 -7.14
N VAL A 113 16.00 2.28 -6.87
CA VAL A 113 14.63 1.82 -6.52
C VAL A 113 14.29 1.97 -5.04
N ALA A 114 15.30 2.23 -4.20
CA ALA A 114 15.14 2.52 -2.78
C ALA A 114 15.79 3.87 -2.41
N THR A 115 15.19 4.61 -1.49
CA THR A 115 15.59 5.97 -1.12
C THR A 115 16.07 6.07 0.32
N LEU A 116 17.22 6.72 0.56
CA LEU A 116 17.63 7.11 1.90
C LEU A 116 16.70 8.20 2.46
N ILE A 117 16.10 7.94 3.61
CA ILE A 117 15.31 8.92 4.35
C ILE A 117 16.06 9.34 5.63
N GLU A 118 16.13 10.65 5.84
CA GLU A 118 16.64 11.24 7.07
C GLU A 118 15.46 11.54 8.01
N ASN A 119 15.62 11.22 9.30
CA ASN A 119 14.64 11.41 10.37
C ASN A 119 13.25 10.83 10.04
N PRO A 120 13.14 9.50 9.87
CA PRO A 120 11.84 8.85 9.69
C PRO A 120 10.87 9.21 10.83
N SER A 121 9.56 9.16 10.57
CA SER A 121 8.51 9.65 11.48
C SER A 121 8.50 9.02 12.88
N TRP A 122 9.13 7.85 13.04
CA TRP A 122 9.31 7.16 14.32
C TRP A 122 10.59 7.57 15.08
N SER A 123 11.42 8.44 14.49
CA SER A 123 12.67 8.90 15.08
C SER A 123 12.44 9.92 16.19
N VAL A 124 12.99 9.67 17.38
CA VAL A 124 12.96 10.61 18.52
C VAL A 124 14.38 11.13 18.78
N GLY A 125 14.63 12.38 18.40
CA GLY A 125 15.90 13.09 18.62
C GLY A 125 17.09 12.58 17.77
N GLY A 126 18.06 13.46 17.54
CA GLY A 126 19.26 13.17 16.75
C GLY A 126 19.00 13.04 15.24
N ARG A 127 20.05 12.69 14.48
CA ARG A 127 19.95 12.35 13.06
C ARG A 127 19.85 10.83 12.91
N ARG A 128 18.77 10.35 12.31
CA ARG A 128 18.59 8.93 12.00
C ARG A 128 18.40 8.75 10.50
N PHE A 129 18.83 7.61 10.00
CA PHE A 129 18.67 7.24 8.60
C PHE A 129 17.92 5.92 8.51
N ALA A 130 17.06 5.80 7.51
CA ALA A 130 16.46 4.55 7.12
C ALA A 130 16.41 4.47 5.59
N ILE A 131 16.25 3.27 5.06
CA ILE A 131 15.97 3.07 3.63
C ILE A 131 14.46 2.93 3.48
N ARG A 132 13.90 3.70 2.56
CA ARG A 132 12.54 3.52 2.07
C ARG A 132 12.61 2.65 0.82
N GLU A 133 12.37 1.36 1.02
CA GLU A 133 12.52 0.29 0.02
C GLU A 133 11.66 0.49 -1.24
N HIS A 134 10.48 1.09 -1.09
CA HIS A 134 9.50 1.24 -2.17
C HIS A 134 9.42 2.69 -2.65
N ALA A 135 10.57 3.33 -2.90
CA ALA A 135 10.63 4.73 -3.34
C ALA A 135 11.87 5.03 -4.17
N PHE A 136 11.66 5.63 -5.34
CA PHE A 136 12.72 5.96 -6.28
C PHE A 136 13.58 7.16 -5.86
N ASN A 137 14.88 7.09 -6.14
CA ASN A 137 15.83 8.17 -5.95
C ASN A 137 16.64 8.47 -7.24
N PRO A 138 16.44 9.63 -7.89
CA PRO A 138 15.42 10.62 -7.57
C PRO A 138 14.04 10.08 -7.96
N VAL A 139 13.00 10.57 -7.29
CA VAL A 139 11.61 10.27 -7.64
C VAL A 139 11.19 10.96 -8.95
N ARG A 140 11.86 12.07 -9.29
CA ARG A 140 11.70 12.81 -10.54
C ARG A 140 13.07 13.00 -11.17
N ALA A 141 13.30 12.37 -12.31
CA ALA A 141 14.54 12.47 -13.08
C ALA A 141 14.33 13.37 -14.32
N GLN A 142 15.38 14.08 -14.71
CA GLN A 142 15.43 14.78 -15.99
C GLN A 142 16.62 14.25 -16.81
N VAL A 143 16.39 14.00 -18.10
CA VAL A 143 17.39 13.49 -19.03
C VAL A 143 17.27 14.14 -20.40
N SER A 144 18.35 14.15 -21.18
CA SER A 144 18.30 14.48 -22.61
C SER A 144 17.73 13.31 -23.42
N ALA A 145 17.20 13.58 -24.62
CA ALA A 145 16.74 12.55 -25.55
C ALA A 145 17.87 11.58 -25.97
N SER A 146 17.47 10.36 -26.34
CA SER A 146 18.33 9.25 -26.76
C SER A 146 19.40 8.84 -25.74
N VAL A 147 19.10 8.99 -24.45
CA VAL A 147 19.96 8.45 -23.38
C VAL A 147 19.40 7.14 -22.83
N ARG A 148 20.33 6.35 -22.29
CA ARG A 148 19.99 5.19 -21.46
C ARG A 148 19.96 5.59 -19.99
N VAL A 149 18.84 5.32 -19.33
CA VAL A 149 18.64 5.50 -17.89
C VAL A 149 18.84 4.17 -17.20
N ARG A 150 19.74 4.13 -16.21
CA ARG A 150 19.99 2.96 -15.37
C ARG A 150 18.99 2.92 -14.23
N PHE A 151 18.24 1.84 -14.10
CA PHE A 151 17.51 1.49 -12.88
C PHE A 151 18.37 0.54 -12.05
N LEU A 152 18.80 0.97 -10.87
CA LEU A 152 19.60 0.19 -9.93
C LEU A 152 18.74 -0.26 -8.77
N ASN A 153 18.69 -1.56 -8.54
CA ASN A 153 18.15 -2.09 -7.30
C ASN A 153 19.19 -2.00 -6.18
N ASN A 154 19.14 -0.90 -5.42
CA ASN A 154 19.94 -0.68 -4.21
C ASN A 154 19.21 -1.11 -2.93
N GLY A 155 18.04 -1.74 -3.05
CA GLY A 155 17.23 -2.25 -1.96
C GLY A 155 17.51 -3.71 -1.62
N GLU A 156 16.70 -4.26 -0.71
CA GLU A 156 16.79 -5.64 -0.25
C GLU A 156 15.77 -6.58 -0.93
N MET A 157 14.75 -6.03 -1.60
CA MET A 157 13.70 -6.80 -2.26
C MET A 157 13.88 -6.80 -3.78
N THR A 158 13.27 -7.76 -4.47
CA THR A 158 13.18 -7.75 -5.93
C THR A 158 12.23 -6.66 -6.41
N HIS A 159 12.55 -6.02 -7.53
CA HIS A 159 11.66 -5.01 -8.14
C HIS A 159 11.62 -5.16 -9.66
N THR A 160 10.43 -5.05 -10.23
CA THR A 160 10.25 -4.89 -11.68
C THR A 160 9.67 -3.50 -11.93
N ILE A 161 10.29 -2.72 -12.83
CA ILE A 161 9.89 -1.34 -13.10
C ILE A 161 9.20 -1.26 -14.46
N ALA A 162 8.01 -0.68 -14.51
CA ALA A 162 7.23 -0.58 -15.72
C ALA A 162 6.67 0.83 -15.94
N ALA A 163 6.59 1.23 -17.20
CA ALA A 163 5.85 2.41 -17.63
C ALA A 163 4.38 2.26 -17.23
N ARG A 164 3.76 3.35 -16.76
CA ARG A 164 2.34 3.33 -16.39
C ARG A 164 1.41 3.22 -17.59
N ASP A 165 1.86 3.62 -18.77
CA ASP A 165 1.16 3.43 -20.04
C ASP A 165 1.42 2.05 -20.69
N GLY A 166 2.23 1.21 -20.05
CA GLY A 166 2.60 -0.12 -20.55
C GLY A 166 3.63 -0.13 -21.69
N SER A 167 4.21 1.02 -22.05
CA SER A 167 5.16 1.13 -23.18
C SER A 167 6.48 0.38 -22.97
N TRP A 168 6.92 0.17 -21.72
CA TRP A 168 8.14 -0.56 -21.40
C TRP A 168 8.09 -1.20 -20.01
N THR A 169 8.93 -2.21 -19.81
CA THR A 169 9.24 -2.83 -18.51
C THR A 169 10.71 -3.23 -18.47
N THR A 170 11.31 -3.20 -17.28
CA THR A 170 12.56 -3.90 -17.01
C THR A 170 12.29 -5.40 -16.83
N ALA A 171 13.34 -6.21 -16.87
CA ALA A 171 13.37 -7.49 -16.19
C ALA A 171 13.26 -7.29 -14.66
N THR A 172 13.00 -8.38 -13.93
CA THR A 172 13.05 -8.37 -12.47
C THR A 172 14.47 -8.09 -12.00
N LEU A 173 14.63 -7.00 -11.27
CA LEU A 173 15.90 -6.57 -10.71
C LEU A 173 16.07 -7.24 -9.34
N GLU A 174 17.00 -8.19 -9.25
CA GLU A 174 17.51 -8.71 -7.98
C GLU A 174 18.30 -7.63 -7.22
N PRO A 175 18.45 -7.75 -5.88
CA PRO A 175 19.30 -6.85 -5.11
C PRO A 175 20.69 -6.68 -5.72
N ALA A 176 21.17 -5.43 -5.76
CA ALA A 176 22.43 -5.00 -6.37
C ALA A 176 22.55 -5.17 -7.90
N THR A 177 21.47 -5.56 -8.60
CA THR A 177 21.45 -5.61 -10.07
C THR A 177 20.87 -4.34 -10.67
N TRP A 178 21.03 -4.18 -11.98
CA TRP A 178 20.52 -3.02 -12.70
C TRP A 178 20.17 -3.35 -14.14
N GLU A 179 19.35 -2.50 -14.74
CA GLU A 179 19.01 -2.53 -16.15
C GLU A 179 18.99 -1.12 -16.75
N PHE A 180 19.10 -1.03 -18.07
CA PHE A 180 19.00 0.23 -18.81
C PHE A 180 17.71 0.28 -19.61
N VAL A 181 17.02 1.42 -19.54
CA VAL A 181 15.89 1.76 -20.42
C VAL A 181 16.28 2.96 -21.27
N THR A 182 16.04 2.91 -22.57
CA THR A 182 16.32 4.01 -23.51
C THR A 182 15.08 4.88 -23.68
N PHE A 183 15.26 6.21 -23.69
CA PHE A 183 14.20 7.15 -24.00
C PHE A 183 14.61 8.04 -25.17
N ASP A 184 13.99 7.84 -26.33
CA ASP A 184 14.32 8.57 -27.57
C ASP A 184 13.42 9.78 -27.82
N GLU A 185 12.21 9.78 -27.28
CA GLU A 185 11.24 10.86 -27.48
C GLU A 185 11.24 11.82 -26.30
N SER A 186 11.20 13.13 -26.58
CA SER A 186 11.00 14.14 -25.56
C SER A 186 9.59 14.02 -24.97
N GLY A 187 9.46 14.16 -23.65
CA GLY A 187 8.17 14.00 -22.98
C GLY A 187 8.32 13.69 -21.50
N THR A 188 7.19 13.44 -20.85
CA THR A 188 7.13 13.03 -19.45
C THR A 188 6.61 11.60 -19.38
N PHE A 189 7.41 10.72 -18.78
CA PHE A 189 7.14 9.29 -18.68
C PHE A 189 6.94 8.94 -17.21
N LEU A 190 5.72 8.52 -16.86
CA LEU A 190 5.41 8.02 -15.53
C LEU A 190 5.66 6.51 -15.47
N TYR A 191 6.25 6.07 -14.38
CA TYR A 191 6.56 4.65 -14.17
C TYR A 191 6.30 4.24 -12.72
N HIS A 192 6.23 2.94 -12.49
CA HIS A 192 6.00 2.37 -11.17
C HIS A 192 6.75 1.04 -10.99
N CYS A 193 6.85 0.58 -9.74
CA CYS A 193 7.20 -0.81 -9.47
C CYS A 193 5.94 -1.68 -9.55
N THR A 194 5.95 -2.76 -10.33
CA THR A 194 4.77 -3.61 -10.54
C THR A 194 4.32 -4.33 -9.28
N ASP A 195 5.27 -4.71 -8.40
CA ASP A 195 4.98 -5.37 -7.12
C ASP A 195 4.59 -4.37 -6.03
N HIS A 196 4.90 -3.08 -6.24
CA HIS A 196 4.64 -1.99 -5.30
C HIS A 196 4.03 -0.79 -6.05
N PRO A 197 2.77 -0.85 -6.50
CA PRO A 197 2.22 0.14 -7.45
C PRO A 197 2.20 1.60 -6.97
N TRP A 198 2.25 1.80 -5.65
CA TRP A 198 2.38 3.11 -5.00
C TRP A 198 3.77 3.74 -5.12
N ALA A 199 4.80 2.97 -5.47
CA ALA A 199 6.14 3.47 -5.76
C ALA A 199 6.11 4.04 -7.18
N ILE A 200 5.95 5.36 -7.29
CA ILE A 200 5.77 6.08 -8.55
C ILE A 200 6.96 6.98 -8.78
N GLY A 201 7.45 7.02 -10.02
CA GLY A 201 8.46 7.98 -10.45
C GLY A 201 8.12 8.62 -11.80
N GLU A 202 8.88 9.66 -12.12
CA GLU A 202 8.73 10.44 -13.34
C GLU A 202 10.11 10.63 -13.99
N ILE A 203 10.18 10.42 -15.30
CA ILE A 203 11.31 10.84 -16.13
C ILE A 203 10.81 11.91 -17.09
N THR A 204 11.43 13.08 -17.05
CA THR A 204 11.24 14.13 -18.07
C THR A 204 12.40 14.09 -19.04
N VAL A 205 12.11 13.81 -20.31
CA VAL A 205 13.07 13.80 -21.40
C VAL A 205 12.99 15.13 -22.12
N VAL A 206 14.07 15.91 -22.06
CA VAL A 206 14.22 17.17 -22.79
C VAL A 206 15.00 16.94 -24.09
N PRO A 207 14.80 17.79 -25.12
CA PRO A 207 15.55 17.72 -26.37
C PRO A 207 17.07 17.80 -26.19
#